data_AF-F5RFZ3-F1
#
_entry.id   AF-F5RFZ3-F1
#
_cell.length_a   1.000
_cell.length_b   1.000
_cell.length_c   1.000
_cell.angle_alpha   90.00
_cell.angle_beta   90.00
_cell.angle_gamma   90.00
#
_symmetry.space_group_name_H-M   'P 1'
#
loop_
_entity.id
_entity.type
_entity.pdbx_description
1 polymer ?
#
loop_
_entity_poly.entity_id
_entity_poly.type
_entity_poly.pdbx_seq_one_letter_code
_entity_poly.pdbx_strand_id
1 'polypeptide(L)'
;MSDNCPICDDTPGHHWLWRDDRLRVIDARDPDHPAFLRVIWNGHVREMTDLADADRDHLMNVVWQVERCVREVAQPEKINLGSLGNMVPHLHWHVIGRWPDDAHFPGSVWSAKQRESAARPRLPSALWRATLLARLGLPTVPVSDALAGAYEGCDYAVALPDGEAVLNVGAPSAALDRWLAAQGQAQWALIAAVNPWSSRSDDDSNRAAHAALRALLTQRGLAVVEAQNRSADAGWSEPALLCAGLSGEEALRIGAAFGQNAVLTGDAGQPARLRWCVRRQDD
;
A
#
# COMPACT_ATOMS: atom_id res chain seq x y z
N MET A 1 -18.53 17.39 5.35
CA MET A 1 -18.57 16.06 5.98
C MET A 1 -19.97 15.89 6.56
N SER A 2 -20.56 14.71 6.47
CA SER A 2 -21.84 14.42 7.15
C SER A 2 -21.52 13.70 8.46
N ASP A 3 -21.96 14.25 9.59
CA ASP A 3 -21.55 13.87 10.95
C ASP A 3 -21.90 12.41 11.35
N ASN A 4 -22.61 11.66 10.48
CA ASN A 4 -22.99 10.28 10.76
C ASN A 4 -22.79 9.32 9.57
N CYS A 5 -21.99 9.70 8.57
CA CYS A 5 -21.70 8.82 7.44
C CYS A 5 -20.48 7.91 7.74
N PRO A 6 -20.64 6.57 7.78
CA PRO A 6 -19.54 5.65 8.08
C PRO A 6 -18.48 5.58 6.96
N ILE A 7 -18.73 6.21 5.81
CA ILE A 7 -17.81 6.30 4.67
C ILE A 7 -17.12 7.67 4.61
N CYS A 8 -17.64 8.70 5.29
CA CYS A 8 -16.95 10.00 5.38
C CYS A 8 -15.73 9.94 6.30
N ASP A 9 -15.73 9.05 7.28
CA ASP A 9 -14.54 8.77 8.05
C ASP A 9 -13.48 8.12 7.15
N ASP A 10 -12.35 8.80 7.01
CA ASP A 10 -11.18 8.36 6.25
C ASP A 10 -10.01 8.05 7.18
N THR A 11 -10.31 7.68 8.43
CA THR A 11 -9.26 7.35 9.41
C THR A 11 -8.50 6.09 8.98
N PRO A 12 -7.17 6.05 9.15
CA PRO A 12 -6.40 4.89 8.77
C PRO A 12 -6.82 3.61 9.50
N GLY A 13 -7.13 2.57 8.72
CA GLY A 13 -7.84 1.39 9.19
C GLY A 13 -8.76 0.78 8.13
N HIS A 14 -9.07 1.53 7.06
CA HIS A 14 -9.93 1.09 5.95
C HIS A 14 -9.22 0.28 4.85
N HIS A 15 -8.12 -0.42 5.15
CA HIS A 15 -7.44 -1.34 4.18
C HIS A 15 -7.18 -0.72 2.81
N TRP A 16 -6.64 0.49 2.81
CA TRP A 16 -6.34 1.23 1.59
C TRP A 16 -5.39 0.44 0.68
N LEU A 17 -5.77 0.45 -0.60
CA LEU A 17 -5.01 -0.16 -1.68
C LEU A 17 -4.47 0.89 -2.64
N TRP A 18 -5.24 1.94 -2.91
CA TRP A 18 -4.84 3.06 -3.76
C TRP A 18 -5.74 4.28 -3.47
N ARG A 19 -5.27 5.50 -3.73
CA ARG A 19 -6.09 6.72 -3.62
C ARG A 19 -5.54 7.88 -4.44
N ASP A 20 -6.40 8.84 -4.71
CA ASP A 20 -6.03 10.20 -5.09
C ASP A 20 -6.84 11.22 -4.27
N ASP A 21 -6.85 12.49 -4.70
CA ASP A 21 -7.55 13.57 -4.00
C ASP A 21 -9.07 13.40 -4.01
N ARG A 22 -9.60 12.71 -5.02
CA ARG A 22 -11.03 12.63 -5.31
C ARG A 22 -11.67 11.35 -4.81
N LEU A 23 -10.95 10.23 -4.83
CA LEU A 23 -11.48 8.92 -4.44
C LEU A 23 -10.39 7.99 -3.85
N ARG A 24 -10.85 6.85 -3.35
CA ARG A 24 -9.97 5.80 -2.81
C ARG A 24 -10.47 4.40 -3.14
N VAL A 25 -9.54 3.45 -3.15
CA VAL A 25 -9.77 2.01 -3.36
C VAL A 25 -9.39 1.26 -2.09
N ILE A 26 -10.31 0.42 -1.61
CA ILE A 26 -10.13 -0.36 -0.38
C ILE A 26 -10.44 -1.84 -0.57
N ASP A 27 -9.85 -2.70 0.26
CA ASP A 27 -10.34 -4.06 0.47
C ASP A 27 -11.54 -4.02 1.43
N ALA A 28 -12.70 -4.50 0.98
CA ALA A 28 -13.93 -4.53 1.78
C ALA A 28 -13.87 -5.52 2.94
N ARG A 29 -12.89 -6.45 2.91
CA ARG A 29 -12.67 -7.47 3.95
C ARG A 29 -13.89 -8.34 4.26
N ASP A 30 -14.72 -8.57 3.25
CA ASP A 30 -15.86 -9.48 3.31
C ASP A 30 -15.40 -10.93 3.55
N PRO A 31 -15.94 -11.64 4.56
CA PRO A 31 -15.46 -12.97 4.95
C PRO A 31 -15.75 -14.06 3.91
N ASP A 32 -16.82 -13.94 3.14
CA ASP A 32 -17.20 -14.93 2.11
C ASP A 32 -16.60 -14.59 0.74
N HIS A 33 -16.20 -13.33 0.52
CA HIS A 33 -15.72 -12.81 -0.77
C HIS A 33 -14.33 -12.16 -0.66
N PRO A 34 -13.24 -12.95 -0.79
CA PRO A 34 -11.86 -12.46 -0.58
C PRO A 34 -11.36 -11.48 -1.66
N ALA A 35 -12.06 -11.36 -2.80
CA ALA A 35 -11.76 -10.42 -3.88
C ALA A 35 -12.87 -9.37 -4.03
N PHE A 36 -13.28 -8.78 -2.91
CA PHE A 36 -14.27 -7.71 -2.84
C PHE A 36 -13.57 -6.39 -2.55
N LEU A 37 -13.40 -5.56 -3.59
CA LEU A 37 -12.86 -4.21 -3.48
C LEU A 37 -13.97 -3.16 -3.58
N ARG A 38 -13.71 -1.96 -3.06
CA ARG A 38 -14.59 -0.80 -3.24
C ARG A 38 -13.82 0.39 -3.78
N VAL A 39 -14.43 1.10 -4.74
CA VAL A 39 -14.00 2.43 -5.19
C VAL A 39 -14.95 3.45 -4.57
N ILE A 40 -14.42 4.37 -3.77
CA ILE A 40 -15.22 5.24 -2.91
C ILE A 40 -14.87 6.69 -3.23
N TRP A 41 -15.86 7.50 -3.60
CA TRP A 41 -15.67 8.94 -3.76
C TRP A 41 -15.37 9.57 -2.39
N ASN A 42 -14.41 10.49 -2.29
CA ASN A 42 -14.03 11.07 -1.00
C ASN A 42 -15.11 12.05 -0.48
N GLY A 43 -15.69 12.84 -1.37
CA GLY A 43 -16.80 13.73 -1.03
C GLY A 43 -18.08 12.96 -0.67
N HIS A 44 -18.90 13.53 0.21
CA HIS A 44 -20.22 12.96 0.50
C HIS A 44 -21.20 13.31 -0.62
N VAL A 45 -21.25 12.46 -1.63
CA VAL A 45 -22.12 12.58 -2.81
C VAL A 45 -23.03 11.36 -2.84
N ARG A 46 -24.31 11.55 -3.21
CA ARG A 46 -25.28 10.47 -3.19
C ARG A 46 -25.29 9.68 -4.49
N GLU A 47 -25.53 10.37 -5.61
CA GLU A 47 -25.71 9.73 -6.91
C GLU A 47 -24.53 9.98 -7.85
N MET A 48 -24.29 9.08 -8.79
CA MET A 48 -23.31 9.31 -9.88
C MET A 48 -23.62 10.58 -10.66
N THR A 49 -24.90 10.89 -10.86
CA THR A 49 -25.36 12.06 -11.60
C THR A 49 -25.19 13.38 -10.84
N ASP A 50 -24.87 13.34 -9.55
CA ASP A 50 -24.56 14.53 -8.76
C ASP A 50 -23.10 14.98 -8.97
N LEU A 51 -22.24 14.12 -9.53
CA LEU A 51 -20.89 14.48 -9.96
C LEU A 51 -20.91 15.24 -11.29
N ALA A 52 -19.90 16.08 -11.52
CA ALA A 52 -19.61 16.62 -12.85
C ALA A 52 -19.20 15.49 -13.82
N ASP A 53 -19.42 15.69 -15.12
CA ASP A 53 -19.15 14.64 -16.12
C ASP A 53 -17.69 14.14 -16.08
N ALA A 54 -16.72 15.04 -15.94
CA ALA A 54 -15.31 14.68 -15.82
C ALA A 54 -14.99 13.85 -14.56
N ASP A 55 -15.72 14.06 -13.45
CA ASP A 55 -15.56 13.29 -12.22
C ASP A 55 -16.20 11.91 -12.34
N ARG A 56 -17.32 11.79 -13.08
CA ARG A 56 -17.91 10.48 -13.42
C ARG A 56 -16.96 9.67 -14.28
N ASP A 57 -16.36 10.29 -15.30
CA ASP A 57 -15.40 9.63 -16.18
C ASP A 57 -14.17 9.16 -15.42
N HIS A 58 -13.62 10.01 -14.54
CA HIS A 58 -12.51 9.65 -13.67
C HIS A 58 -12.85 8.46 -12.75
N LEU A 59 -13.99 8.55 -12.04
CA LEU A 59 -14.43 7.49 -11.14
C LEU A 59 -14.61 6.17 -11.90
N MET A 60 -15.27 6.19 -13.06
CA MET A 60 -15.52 4.98 -13.84
C MET A 60 -14.25 4.40 -14.43
N ASN A 61 -13.30 5.24 -14.87
CA ASN A 61 -11.99 4.77 -15.29
C ASN A 61 -11.28 4.01 -14.15
N VAL A 62 -11.31 4.53 -12.92
CA VAL A 62 -10.74 3.83 -11.76
C VAL A 62 -11.48 2.50 -11.50
N VAL A 63 -12.82 2.47 -11.56
CA VAL A 63 -13.60 1.22 -11.43
C VAL A 63 -13.14 0.17 -12.45
N TRP A 64 -12.93 0.54 -13.71
CA TRP A 64 -12.45 -0.40 -14.73
C TRP A 64 -11.01 -0.87 -14.49
N GLN A 65 -10.11 -0.01 -14.00
CA GLN A 65 -8.77 -0.45 -13.63
C GLN A 65 -8.77 -1.40 -12.43
N VAL A 66 -9.64 -1.15 -11.44
CA VAL A 66 -9.84 -2.04 -10.29
C VAL A 66 -10.44 -3.37 -10.75
N GLU A 67 -11.39 -3.39 -11.68
CA GLU A 67 -11.86 -4.63 -12.29
C GLU A 67 -10.72 -5.42 -12.93
N ARG A 68 -9.90 -4.77 -13.77
CA ARG A 68 -8.77 -5.44 -14.43
C ARG A 68 -7.74 -5.95 -13.41
N CYS A 69 -7.53 -5.21 -12.33
CA CYS A 69 -6.70 -5.65 -11.20
C CYS A 69 -7.27 -6.91 -10.53
N VAL A 70 -8.57 -6.93 -10.21
CA VAL A 70 -9.25 -8.12 -9.65
C VAL A 70 -9.13 -9.33 -10.57
N ARG A 71 -9.30 -9.12 -11.88
CA ARG A 71 -9.16 -10.18 -12.88
C ARG A 71 -7.75 -10.75 -12.95
N GLU A 72 -6.73 -9.91 -12.88
CA GLU A 72 -5.33 -10.32 -12.94
C GLU A 72 -4.88 -11.04 -11.67
N VAL A 73 -5.20 -10.48 -10.51
CA VAL A 73 -4.67 -10.94 -9.21
C VAL A 73 -5.44 -12.13 -8.66
N ALA A 74 -6.78 -12.13 -8.75
CA ALA A 74 -7.61 -13.18 -8.19
C ALA A 74 -8.15 -14.18 -9.21
N GLN A 75 -8.07 -13.88 -10.51
CA GLN A 75 -8.56 -14.76 -11.59
C GLN A 75 -9.99 -15.33 -11.33
N PRO A 76 -11.00 -14.50 -11.02
CA PRO A 76 -12.37 -14.95 -10.88
C PRO A 76 -12.97 -15.36 -12.22
N GLU A 77 -14.01 -16.19 -12.16
CA GLU A 77 -14.81 -16.58 -13.32
C GLU A 77 -15.62 -15.38 -13.84
N LYS A 78 -16.11 -14.52 -12.94
CA LYS A 78 -16.91 -13.35 -13.29
C LYS A 78 -16.63 -12.17 -12.37
N ILE A 79 -16.78 -10.95 -12.89
CA ILE A 79 -16.82 -9.73 -12.09
C ILE A 79 -18.26 -9.26 -11.93
N ASN A 80 -18.62 -8.83 -10.73
CA ASN A 80 -19.81 -8.02 -10.46
C ASN A 80 -19.40 -6.58 -10.15
N LEU A 81 -20.07 -5.64 -10.79
CA LEU A 81 -19.97 -4.20 -10.54
C LEU A 81 -21.32 -3.69 -10.05
N GLY A 82 -21.33 -2.84 -9.03
CA GLY A 82 -22.58 -2.21 -8.59
C GLY A 82 -22.35 -0.99 -7.71
N SER A 83 -23.15 0.05 -7.94
CA SER A 83 -23.34 1.18 -7.03
C SER A 83 -24.79 1.14 -6.57
N LEU A 84 -25.00 0.91 -5.27
CA LEU A 84 -26.35 0.79 -4.68
C LEU A 84 -26.61 1.97 -3.74
N GLY A 85 -25.97 1.99 -2.57
CA GLY A 85 -26.06 3.12 -1.63
C GLY A 85 -27.38 3.24 -0.84
N ASN A 86 -28.26 2.24 -0.87
CA ASN A 86 -29.57 2.30 -0.18
C ASN A 86 -29.46 2.57 1.33
N MET A 87 -28.53 1.90 2.01
CA MET A 87 -28.32 2.05 3.46
C MET A 87 -27.32 3.16 3.80
N VAL A 88 -26.32 3.36 2.95
CA VAL A 88 -25.30 4.40 3.10
C VAL A 88 -25.25 5.18 1.79
N PRO A 89 -25.97 6.31 1.70
CA PRO A 89 -26.11 7.11 0.47
C PRO A 89 -24.86 7.98 0.24
N HIS A 90 -23.69 7.34 0.22
CA HIS A 90 -22.40 7.92 -0.12
C HIS A 90 -21.86 7.12 -1.30
N LEU A 91 -21.49 7.79 -2.37
CA LEU A 91 -21.12 7.18 -3.63
C LEU A 91 -19.92 6.23 -3.51
N HIS A 92 -20.17 4.96 -3.79
CA HIS A 92 -19.16 3.93 -3.88
C HIS A 92 -19.58 2.82 -4.85
N TRP A 93 -18.59 2.24 -5.52
CA TRP A 93 -18.75 1.08 -6.39
C TRP A 93 -18.15 -0.15 -5.75
N HIS A 94 -18.89 -1.24 -5.81
CA HIS A 94 -18.44 -2.58 -5.48
C HIS A 94 -17.79 -3.22 -6.71
N VAL A 95 -16.58 -3.76 -6.56
CA VAL A 95 -15.89 -4.53 -7.59
C VAL A 95 -15.56 -5.90 -7.02
N ILE A 96 -16.26 -6.93 -7.49
CA ILE A 96 -16.32 -8.23 -6.81
C ILE A 96 -15.94 -9.35 -7.76
N GLY A 97 -14.88 -10.09 -7.44
CA GLY A 97 -14.57 -11.37 -8.07
C GLY A 97 -15.55 -12.47 -7.62
N ARG A 98 -16.10 -13.23 -8.56
CA ARG A 98 -17.10 -14.28 -8.35
C ARG A 98 -16.64 -15.61 -8.92
N TRP A 99 -17.04 -16.70 -8.26
CA TRP A 99 -16.73 -18.07 -8.67
C TRP A 99 -17.98 -18.95 -8.62
N PRO A 100 -18.08 -20.02 -9.44
CA PRO A 100 -19.24 -20.91 -9.45
C PRO A 100 -19.56 -21.55 -8.09
N ASP A 101 -18.54 -21.75 -7.27
CA ASP A 101 -18.54 -22.38 -5.95
C ASP A 101 -18.41 -21.35 -4.80
N ASP A 102 -18.60 -20.05 -5.06
CA ASP A 102 -18.77 -19.07 -3.98
C ASP A 102 -20.12 -19.22 -3.28
N ALA A 103 -20.24 -18.65 -2.09
CA ALA A 103 -21.38 -18.76 -1.19
C ALA A 103 -22.73 -18.39 -1.84
N HIS A 104 -22.74 -17.50 -2.83
CA HIS A 104 -23.97 -16.87 -3.33
C HIS A 104 -24.28 -17.17 -4.81
N PHE A 105 -23.32 -17.70 -5.57
CA PHE A 105 -23.46 -17.95 -7.01
C PHE A 105 -24.63 -18.91 -7.32
N PRO A 106 -25.46 -18.69 -8.37
CA PRO A 106 -25.37 -17.63 -9.38
C PRO A 106 -26.02 -16.30 -8.98
N GLY A 107 -26.54 -16.19 -7.76
CA GLY A 107 -27.07 -14.93 -7.23
C GLY A 107 -25.99 -13.86 -6.98
N SER A 108 -26.44 -12.65 -6.66
CA SER A 108 -25.55 -11.57 -6.21
C SER A 108 -24.99 -11.88 -4.82
N VAL A 109 -23.92 -11.20 -4.41
CA VAL A 109 -23.36 -11.35 -3.04
C VAL A 109 -24.32 -10.90 -1.93
N TRP A 110 -25.40 -10.19 -2.27
CA TRP A 110 -26.44 -9.75 -1.34
C TRP A 110 -27.70 -10.63 -1.38
N SER A 111 -27.70 -11.67 -2.21
CA SER A 111 -28.79 -12.64 -2.25
C SER A 111 -28.68 -13.61 -1.07
N ALA A 112 -29.67 -14.48 -0.87
CA ALA A 112 -29.54 -15.54 0.13
C ALA A 112 -28.35 -16.46 -0.21
N LYS A 113 -27.56 -16.82 0.81
CA LYS A 113 -26.46 -17.78 0.70
C LYS A 113 -26.99 -19.13 0.21
N GLN A 114 -26.34 -19.69 -0.81
CA GLN A 114 -26.73 -20.96 -1.43
C GLN A 114 -25.89 -22.14 -0.96
N ARG A 115 -24.67 -21.86 -0.46
CA ARG A 115 -23.71 -22.88 0.01
C ARG A 115 -22.67 -22.25 0.92
N GLU A 116 -21.92 -23.08 1.63
CA GLU A 116 -20.66 -22.65 2.23
C GLU A 116 -19.61 -22.45 1.13
N SER A 117 -18.91 -21.31 1.16
CA SER A 117 -17.85 -21.01 0.19
C SER A 117 -16.70 -22.02 0.31
N ALA A 118 -16.15 -22.44 -0.82
CA ALA A 118 -14.84 -23.10 -0.82
C ALA A 118 -13.79 -22.17 -0.18
N ALA A 119 -12.89 -22.74 0.61
CA ALA A 119 -11.85 -21.99 1.30
C ALA A 119 -10.92 -21.32 0.27
N ARG A 120 -11.05 -19.99 0.14
CA ARG A 120 -10.16 -19.16 -0.66
C ARG A 120 -9.40 -18.21 0.27
N PRO A 121 -8.07 -18.31 0.38
CA PRO A 121 -7.31 -17.39 1.21
C PRO A 121 -7.43 -15.97 0.66
N ARG A 122 -7.54 -14.99 1.56
CA ARG A 122 -7.44 -13.57 1.18
C ARG A 122 -6.04 -13.29 0.67
N LEU A 123 -5.96 -12.61 -0.48
CA LEU A 123 -4.69 -12.26 -1.09
C LEU A 123 -4.04 -11.08 -0.35
N PRO A 124 -2.69 -11.05 -0.22
CA PRO A 124 -1.99 -9.96 0.45
C PRO A 124 -2.28 -8.60 -0.19
N SER A 125 -2.48 -7.56 0.64
CA SER A 125 -2.68 -6.17 0.18
C SER A 125 -1.58 -5.71 -0.79
N ALA A 126 -0.33 -6.13 -0.56
CA ALA A 126 0.79 -5.74 -1.42
C ALA A 126 0.63 -6.14 -2.91
N LEU A 127 -0.03 -7.28 -3.20
CA LEU A 127 -0.31 -7.70 -4.57
C LEU A 127 -1.32 -6.76 -5.24
N TRP A 128 -2.38 -6.41 -4.51
CA TRP A 128 -3.38 -5.45 -4.97
C TRP A 128 -2.73 -4.09 -5.24
N ARG A 129 -1.95 -3.56 -4.29
CA ARG A 129 -1.28 -2.26 -4.42
C ARG A 129 -0.28 -2.24 -5.58
N ALA A 130 0.54 -3.28 -5.74
CA ALA A 130 1.49 -3.37 -6.85
C ALA A 130 0.79 -3.33 -8.22
N THR A 131 -0.33 -4.05 -8.35
CA THR A 131 -1.10 -4.10 -9.59
C THR A 131 -1.83 -2.79 -9.87
N LEU A 132 -2.40 -2.16 -8.83
CA LEU A 132 -3.03 -0.85 -8.95
C LEU A 132 -2.01 0.25 -9.28
N LEU A 133 -0.82 0.20 -8.68
CA LEU A 133 0.28 1.12 -8.99
C LEU A 133 0.66 1.07 -10.47
N ALA A 134 0.78 -0.12 -11.05
CA ALA A 134 1.08 -0.29 -12.48
C ALA A 134 -0.03 0.25 -13.41
N ARG A 135 -1.25 0.41 -12.91
CA ARG A 135 -2.44 0.80 -13.70
C ARG A 135 -2.83 2.27 -13.52
N LEU A 136 -2.68 2.77 -12.30
CA LEU A 136 -3.18 4.08 -11.86
C LEU A 136 -2.04 5.03 -11.46
N GLY A 137 -0.80 4.54 -11.43
CA GLY A 137 0.36 5.32 -10.99
C GLY A 137 0.39 5.50 -9.47
N LEU A 138 1.32 6.36 -9.02
CA LEU A 138 1.52 6.63 -7.60
C LEU A 138 0.23 7.25 -7.00
N PRO A 139 -0.20 6.74 -5.83
CA PRO A 139 -1.33 7.32 -5.14
C PRO A 139 -0.98 8.72 -4.63
N THR A 140 -1.99 9.58 -4.52
CA THR A 140 -1.84 10.90 -3.93
C THR A 140 -2.24 10.85 -2.46
N VAL A 141 -1.35 11.27 -1.57
CA VAL A 141 -1.62 11.31 -0.13
C VAL A 141 -1.20 12.65 0.47
N PRO A 142 -1.93 13.12 1.49
CA PRO A 142 -1.52 14.30 2.23
C PRO A 142 -0.25 13.97 3.03
N VAL A 143 0.85 14.64 2.71
CA VAL A 143 2.10 14.58 3.46
C VAL A 143 2.32 15.94 4.09
N SER A 144 2.02 16.07 5.38
CA SER A 144 2.25 17.32 6.10
C SER A 144 3.75 17.58 6.30
N ASP A 145 4.13 18.84 6.52
CA ASP A 145 5.52 19.20 6.87
C ASP A 145 6.02 18.43 8.11
N ALA A 146 5.13 18.20 9.08
CA ALA A 146 5.46 17.41 10.27
C ALA A 146 5.77 15.94 9.90
N LEU A 147 5.00 15.34 8.98
CA LEU A 147 5.26 13.99 8.51
C LEU A 147 6.55 13.94 7.70
N ALA A 148 6.76 14.87 6.77
CA ALA A 148 7.99 14.97 5.99
C ALA A 148 9.23 15.12 6.89
N GLY A 149 9.16 16.04 7.86
CA GLY A 149 10.23 16.24 8.85
C GLY A 149 10.49 15.01 9.71
N ALA A 150 9.46 14.21 10.05
CA ALA A 150 9.63 12.96 10.77
C ALA A 150 10.40 11.91 9.97
N TYR A 151 10.19 11.82 8.65
CA TYR A 151 11.00 10.96 7.77
C TYR A 151 12.42 11.49 7.59
N GLU A 152 12.57 12.80 7.36
CA GLU A 152 13.89 13.42 7.13
C GLU A 152 14.80 13.38 8.36
N GLY A 153 14.23 13.57 9.56
CA GLY A 153 14.93 13.51 10.84
C GLY A 153 15.01 12.11 11.47
N CYS A 154 14.62 11.06 10.76
CA CYS A 154 14.66 9.69 11.28
C CYS A 154 16.11 9.15 11.32
N ASP A 155 16.43 8.44 12.41
CA ASP A 155 17.63 7.61 12.50
C ASP A 155 17.33 6.23 11.92
N TYR A 156 17.93 5.94 10.77
CA TYR A 156 17.79 4.64 10.11
C TYR A 156 18.93 3.71 10.55
N ALA A 157 18.71 2.99 11.66
CA ALA A 157 19.71 2.11 12.26
C ALA A 157 19.77 0.75 11.56
N VAL A 158 20.92 0.38 11.02
CA VAL A 158 21.11 -0.83 10.20
C VAL A 158 22.06 -1.79 10.91
N ALA A 159 21.66 -3.04 11.06
CA ALA A 159 22.45 -4.09 11.68
C ALA A 159 23.41 -4.72 10.65
N LEU A 160 24.57 -4.07 10.43
CA LEU A 160 25.62 -4.60 9.56
C LEU A 160 26.44 -5.69 10.31
N PRO A 161 27.17 -6.56 9.57
CA PRO A 161 27.99 -7.61 10.20
C PRO A 161 29.04 -7.09 11.19
N ASP A 162 29.58 -5.90 10.97
CA ASP A 162 30.62 -5.28 11.80
C ASP A 162 30.06 -4.40 12.94
N GLY A 163 28.74 -4.31 13.08
CA GLY A 163 28.05 -3.48 14.07
C GLY A 163 26.90 -2.65 13.49
N GLU A 164 26.22 -1.91 14.36
CA GLU A 164 25.14 -1.01 13.93
C GLU A 164 25.71 0.24 13.23
N ALA A 165 25.09 0.62 12.11
CA ALA A 165 25.35 1.89 11.44
C ALA A 165 24.04 2.70 11.36
N VAL A 166 24.08 3.96 11.78
CA VAL A 166 22.94 4.88 11.62
C VAL A 166 23.10 5.63 10.30
N LEU A 167 22.06 5.59 9.47
CA LEU A 167 21.97 6.36 8.24
C LEU A 167 21.05 7.55 8.47
N ASN A 168 21.45 8.72 7.98
CA ASN A 168 20.66 9.94 8.03
C ASN A 168 20.47 10.48 6.61
N VAL A 169 19.32 11.08 6.34
CA VAL A 169 19.04 11.71 5.04
C VAL A 169 20.08 12.80 4.78
N GLY A 170 20.66 12.81 3.58
CA GLY A 170 21.68 13.79 3.19
C GLY A 170 23.10 13.49 3.65
N ALA A 171 23.34 12.37 4.36
CA ALA A 171 24.68 11.95 4.77
C ALA A 171 25.13 10.64 4.08
N PRO A 172 26.43 10.51 3.71
CA PRO A 172 27.00 9.23 3.29
C PRO A 172 27.31 8.34 4.51
N SER A 173 27.53 7.03 4.30
CA SER A 173 27.90 6.11 5.37
C SER A 173 29.03 5.17 4.96
N ALA A 174 30.23 5.44 5.49
CA ALA A 174 31.41 4.63 5.21
C ALA A 174 31.27 3.17 5.70
N ALA A 175 30.49 2.93 6.74
CA ALA A 175 30.21 1.58 7.23
C ALA A 175 29.35 0.80 6.24
N LEU A 176 28.29 1.44 5.71
CA LEU A 176 27.45 0.85 4.68
C LEU A 176 28.24 0.63 3.39
N ASP A 177 29.08 1.57 2.98
CA ASP A 177 29.91 1.46 1.76
C ASP A 177 30.83 0.24 1.80
N ARG A 178 31.43 -0.07 2.96
CA ARG A 178 32.25 -1.29 3.12
C ARG A 178 31.41 -2.56 2.96
N TRP A 179 30.21 -2.59 3.54
CA TRP A 179 29.31 -3.73 3.40
C TRP A 179 28.86 -3.91 1.94
N LEU A 180 28.50 -2.82 1.24
CA LEU A 180 28.11 -2.84 -0.17
C LEU A 180 29.24 -3.35 -1.07
N ALA A 181 30.48 -2.90 -0.84
CA ALA A 181 31.65 -3.39 -1.55
C ALA A 181 31.84 -4.91 -1.36
N ALA A 182 31.62 -5.43 -0.14
CA ALA A 182 31.66 -6.86 0.13
C ALA A 182 30.54 -7.65 -0.58
N GLN A 183 29.39 -7.02 -0.87
CA GLN A 183 28.33 -7.61 -1.69
C GLN A 183 28.56 -7.47 -3.20
N GLY A 184 29.59 -6.75 -3.63
CA GLY A 184 29.80 -6.39 -5.04
C GLY A 184 28.72 -5.47 -5.60
N GLN A 185 28.09 -4.66 -4.74
CA GLN A 185 26.99 -3.77 -5.10
C GLN A 185 27.37 -2.31 -4.85
N ALA A 186 26.78 -1.41 -5.62
CA ALA A 186 26.91 0.04 -5.41
C ALA A 186 25.61 0.68 -4.93
N GLN A 187 24.46 0.14 -5.32
CA GLN A 187 23.15 0.70 -4.99
C GLN A 187 22.55 0.01 -3.78
N TRP A 188 21.72 0.72 -3.05
CA TRP A 188 21.00 0.18 -1.92
C TRP A 188 19.68 0.90 -1.67
N ALA A 189 18.81 0.21 -0.96
CA ALA A 189 17.60 0.81 -0.43
C ALA A 189 17.24 0.21 0.93
N LEU A 190 16.62 1.03 1.75
CA LEU A 190 16.00 0.64 3.01
C LEU A 190 14.49 0.86 2.90
N ILE A 191 13.74 -0.21 3.18
CA ILE A 191 12.29 -0.27 3.00
C ILE A 191 11.68 -0.85 4.28
N ALA A 192 10.68 -0.16 4.82
CA ALA A 192 9.80 -0.71 5.86
C ALA A 192 8.55 -1.34 5.22
N ALA A 193 7.86 -2.21 5.96
CA ALA A 193 6.58 -2.79 5.53
C ALA A 193 5.49 -2.65 6.59
N VAL A 194 5.83 -2.10 7.75
CA VAL A 194 4.93 -1.91 8.88
C VAL A 194 4.21 -0.57 8.76
N ASN A 195 3.09 -0.44 9.46
CA ASN A 195 2.30 0.78 9.57
C ASN A 195 2.09 1.52 8.23
N PRO A 196 1.55 0.82 7.20
CA PRO A 196 1.37 1.39 5.86
C PRO A 196 0.61 2.73 5.93
N TRP A 197 1.03 3.70 5.13
CA TRP A 197 0.54 5.08 5.12
C TRP A 197 0.81 5.83 6.42
N SER A 198 1.90 5.49 7.12
CA SER A 198 2.27 6.03 8.45
C SER A 198 1.15 5.88 9.47
N SER A 199 0.45 4.76 9.38
CA SER A 199 -0.79 4.52 10.10
C SER A 199 -0.72 3.23 10.90
N ARG A 200 -0.98 3.34 12.21
CA ARG A 200 -0.77 2.24 13.14
C ARG A 200 -1.59 1.01 12.72
N SER A 201 -0.90 -0.10 12.51
CA SER A 201 -1.48 -1.42 12.28
C SER A 201 -1.23 -2.34 13.48
N ASP A 202 -1.96 -3.45 13.54
CA ASP A 202 -1.73 -4.47 14.57
C ASP A 202 -0.41 -5.22 14.34
N ASP A 203 0.13 -5.78 15.43
CA ASP A 203 1.46 -6.40 15.42
C ASP A 203 1.53 -7.63 14.50
N ASP A 204 0.43 -8.37 14.35
CA ASP A 204 0.39 -9.57 13.52
C ASP A 204 0.46 -9.19 12.04
N SER A 205 -0.34 -8.21 11.63
CA SER A 205 -0.30 -7.61 10.29
C SER A 205 1.09 -7.03 9.97
N ASN A 206 1.70 -6.31 10.91
CA ASN A 206 3.04 -5.75 10.77
C ASN A 206 4.11 -6.84 10.61
N ARG A 207 4.07 -7.90 11.44
CA ARG A 207 5.00 -9.04 11.30
C ARG A 207 4.83 -9.77 9.97
N ALA A 208 3.59 -9.99 9.54
CA ALA A 208 3.30 -10.64 8.26
C ALA A 208 3.80 -9.80 7.07
N ALA A 209 3.63 -8.48 7.12
CA ALA A 209 4.11 -7.57 6.09
C ALA A 209 5.65 -7.53 6.03
N HIS A 210 6.34 -7.45 7.17
CA HIS A 210 7.80 -7.50 7.25
C HIS A 210 8.36 -8.82 6.70
N ALA A 211 7.76 -9.95 7.08
CA ALA A 211 8.13 -11.27 6.58
C ALA A 211 7.92 -11.39 5.06
N ALA A 212 6.83 -10.84 4.52
CA ALA A 212 6.55 -10.83 3.09
C ALA A 212 7.56 -9.97 2.31
N LEU A 213 7.94 -8.80 2.83
CA LEU A 213 8.98 -7.96 2.23
C LEU A 213 10.33 -8.69 2.22
N ARG A 214 10.72 -9.31 3.34
CA ARG A 214 11.93 -10.13 3.42
C ARG A 214 11.92 -11.25 2.39
N ALA A 215 10.83 -12.01 2.31
CA ALA A 215 10.70 -13.10 1.35
C ALA A 215 10.84 -12.61 -0.10
N LEU A 216 10.20 -11.48 -0.44
CA LEU A 216 10.33 -10.87 -1.76
C LEU A 216 11.78 -10.51 -2.10
N LEU A 217 12.50 -9.84 -1.19
CA LEU A 217 13.87 -9.41 -1.42
C LEU A 217 14.83 -10.60 -1.50
N THR A 218 14.68 -11.60 -0.63
CA THR A 218 15.49 -12.82 -0.65
C THR A 218 15.23 -13.68 -1.88
N GLN A 219 13.99 -13.79 -2.35
CA GLN A 219 13.66 -14.51 -3.59
C GLN A 219 14.31 -13.87 -4.83
N ARG A 220 14.61 -12.58 -4.79
CA ARG A 220 15.37 -11.87 -5.83
C ARG A 220 16.89 -12.07 -5.71
N GLY A 221 17.36 -12.87 -4.75
CA GLY A 221 18.77 -13.15 -4.52
C GLY A 221 19.55 -11.95 -3.97
N LEU A 222 18.87 -10.97 -3.37
CA LEU A 222 19.51 -9.77 -2.85
C LEU A 222 20.05 -10.01 -1.44
N ALA A 223 21.16 -9.35 -1.11
CA ALA A 223 21.70 -9.34 0.25
C ALA A 223 20.87 -8.38 1.12
N VAL A 224 20.29 -8.90 2.20
CA VAL A 224 19.36 -8.18 3.08
C VAL A 224 19.82 -8.23 4.52
N VAL A 225 19.83 -7.09 5.20
CA VAL A 225 20.10 -6.97 6.63
C VAL A 225 18.92 -6.30 7.35
N GLU A 226 18.77 -6.58 8.64
CA GLU A 226 17.75 -5.91 9.47
C GLU A 226 18.08 -4.44 9.67
N ALA A 227 17.05 -3.62 9.72
CA ALA A 227 17.14 -2.20 10.07
C ALA A 227 15.98 -1.78 10.96
N GLN A 228 16.10 -0.61 11.57
CA GLN A 228 15.07 0.02 12.37
C GLN A 228 15.00 1.52 12.05
N ASN A 229 13.80 2.01 11.79
CA ASN A 229 13.53 3.44 11.67
C ASN A 229 13.20 3.96 13.07
N ARG A 230 14.06 4.80 13.63
CA ARG A 230 13.91 5.34 14.98
C ARG A 230 13.61 6.83 14.91
N SER A 231 12.60 7.28 15.64
CA SER A 231 12.43 8.71 15.90
C SER A 231 13.49 9.16 16.89
N ALA A 232 14.17 10.28 16.62
CA ALA A 232 15.16 10.85 17.52
C ALA A 232 14.57 11.19 18.91
N ASP A 233 13.30 11.59 18.97
CA ASP A 233 12.71 12.23 20.16
C ASP A 233 11.50 11.49 20.76
N ALA A 234 10.83 10.62 20.01
CA ALA A 234 9.49 10.11 20.39
C ALA A 234 9.47 8.65 20.89
N GLY A 235 10.61 7.96 20.98
CA GLY A 235 10.67 6.55 21.38
C GLY A 235 9.99 5.58 20.40
N TRP A 236 9.62 6.06 19.21
CA TRP A 236 9.06 5.26 18.13
C TRP A 236 10.16 4.51 17.39
N SER A 237 9.96 3.21 17.18
CA SER A 237 10.88 2.35 16.42
C SER A 237 10.08 1.39 15.55
N GLU A 238 10.46 1.28 14.29
CA GLU A 238 9.81 0.42 13.30
C GLU A 238 10.81 -0.50 12.60
N PRO A 239 10.55 -1.81 12.50
CA PRO A 239 11.34 -2.71 11.70
C PRO A 239 11.37 -2.32 10.22
N ALA A 240 12.56 -2.38 9.63
CA ALA A 240 12.80 -2.15 8.22
C ALA A 240 13.87 -3.12 7.71
N LEU A 241 14.08 -3.15 6.39
CA LEU A 241 15.07 -3.99 5.74
C LEU A 241 15.95 -3.13 4.86
N LEU A 242 17.27 -3.23 5.03
CA LEU A 242 18.22 -2.68 4.07
C LEU A 242 18.68 -3.77 3.11
N CYS A 243 18.73 -3.42 1.83
CA CYS A 243 19.01 -4.32 0.73
C CYS A 243 20.09 -3.75 -0.19
N ALA A 244 21.12 -4.54 -0.47
CA ALA A 244 22.12 -4.21 -1.49
C ALA A 244 21.59 -4.55 -2.90
N GLY A 245 22.01 -3.78 -3.89
CA GLY A 245 21.72 -4.01 -5.31
C GLY A 245 20.32 -3.59 -5.76
N LEU A 246 19.53 -2.94 -4.89
CA LEU A 246 18.19 -2.46 -5.25
C LEU A 246 18.27 -1.03 -5.77
N SER A 247 17.82 -0.80 -7.02
CA SER A 247 17.77 0.54 -7.58
C SER A 247 16.69 1.40 -6.91
N GLY A 248 16.85 2.72 -6.97
CA GLY A 248 15.87 3.65 -6.40
C GLY A 248 14.46 3.51 -7.00
N GLU A 249 14.34 3.14 -8.28
CA GLU A 249 13.03 2.92 -8.93
C GLU A 249 12.36 1.61 -8.50
N GLU A 250 13.13 0.55 -8.27
CA GLU A 250 12.60 -0.69 -7.73
C GLU A 250 12.18 -0.51 -6.28
N ALA A 251 12.99 0.21 -5.49
CA ALA A 251 12.67 0.54 -4.12
C ALA A 251 11.36 1.31 -4.00
N LEU A 252 11.14 2.31 -4.88
CA LEU A 252 9.88 3.05 -4.96
C LEU A 252 8.69 2.14 -5.25
N ARG A 253 8.80 1.26 -6.25
CA ARG A 253 7.72 0.32 -6.61
C ARG A 253 7.41 -0.65 -5.47
N ILE A 254 8.42 -1.17 -4.80
CA ILE A 254 8.26 -2.09 -3.66
C ILE A 254 7.67 -1.33 -2.47
N GLY A 255 8.21 -0.17 -2.11
CA GLY A 255 7.70 0.67 -1.02
C GLY A 255 6.22 1.02 -1.22
N ALA A 256 5.84 1.48 -2.41
CA ALA A 256 4.44 1.75 -2.77
C ALA A 256 3.55 0.50 -2.68
N ALA A 257 4.03 -0.67 -3.14
CA ALA A 257 3.30 -1.92 -2.98
C ALA A 257 3.08 -2.28 -1.50
N PHE A 258 4.09 -2.08 -0.65
CA PHE A 258 3.97 -2.24 0.80
C PHE A 258 3.28 -1.07 1.50
N GLY A 259 2.81 -0.07 0.75
CA GLY A 259 1.99 1.03 1.25
C GLY A 259 2.81 2.02 2.08
N GLN A 260 4.11 2.10 1.85
CA GLN A 260 4.97 3.08 2.51
C GLN A 260 4.81 4.44 1.85
N ASN A 261 4.92 5.51 2.64
CA ASN A 261 4.95 6.87 2.12
C ASN A 261 6.29 7.19 1.44
N ALA A 262 7.40 6.66 1.96
CA ALA A 262 8.73 6.87 1.42
C ALA A 262 9.67 5.68 1.70
N VAL A 263 10.76 5.64 0.94
CA VAL A 263 11.90 4.71 1.13
C VAL A 263 13.19 5.50 1.17
N LEU A 264 14.20 4.98 1.88
CA LEU A 264 15.54 5.55 1.87
C LEU A 264 16.38 4.81 0.82
N THR A 265 17.12 5.54 -0.01
CA THR A 265 17.91 4.98 -1.11
C THR A 265 19.27 5.65 -1.19
N GLY A 266 20.26 4.98 -1.78
CA GLY A 266 21.54 5.62 -2.04
C GLY A 266 22.44 4.80 -2.95
N ASP A 267 23.55 5.43 -3.29
CA ASP A 267 24.66 4.82 -4.01
C ASP A 267 25.91 4.91 -3.12
N ALA A 268 26.86 3.98 -3.28
CA ALA A 268 28.06 3.93 -2.47
C ALA A 268 28.85 5.25 -2.53
N GLY A 269 29.25 5.76 -1.36
CA GLY A 269 29.95 7.03 -1.19
C GLY A 269 29.09 8.27 -1.42
N GLN A 270 27.80 8.13 -1.73
CA GLN A 270 26.87 9.24 -1.93
C GLN A 270 25.94 9.42 -0.72
N PRO A 271 25.44 10.66 -0.50
CA PRO A 271 24.40 10.91 0.48
C PRO A 271 23.15 10.04 0.30
N ALA A 272 22.62 9.53 1.40
CA ALA A 272 21.31 8.87 1.42
C ALA A 272 20.19 9.85 1.02
N ARG A 273 19.19 9.36 0.28
CA ARG A 273 18.08 10.16 -0.24
C ARG A 273 16.76 9.52 0.09
N LEU A 274 15.87 10.32 0.66
CA LEU A 274 14.47 9.94 0.81
C LEU A 274 13.77 10.02 -0.55
N ARG A 275 13.04 8.98 -0.92
CA ARG A 275 12.21 8.94 -2.14
C ARG A 275 10.77 8.63 -1.79
N TRP A 276 9.86 9.48 -2.23
CA TRP A 276 8.43 9.36 -1.96
C TRP A 276 7.76 8.34 -2.87
N CYS A 277 7.10 7.37 -2.26
CA CYS A 277 6.33 6.31 -2.92
C CYS A 277 4.91 6.77 -3.28
N VAL A 278 4.67 8.08 -3.22
CA VAL A 278 3.37 8.74 -3.25
C VAL A 278 3.56 10.09 -3.93
N ARG A 279 2.51 10.61 -4.57
CA ARG A 279 2.42 12.03 -4.90
C ARG A 279 1.97 12.77 -3.65
N ARG A 280 2.61 13.89 -3.31
CA ARG A 280 2.11 14.74 -2.24
C ARG A 280 0.95 15.56 -2.81
N GLN A 281 -0.09 15.75 -2.03
CA GLN A 281 -1.31 16.45 -2.47
C GLN A 281 -1.06 17.92 -2.88
N ASP A 282 0.04 18.51 -2.42
CA ASP A 282 0.43 19.91 -2.70
C ASP A 282 1.60 20.05 -3.70
N ASP A 283 2.08 18.94 -4.28
CA ASP A 283 3.12 18.92 -5.35
C ASP A 283 2.51 19.05 -6.76
#